data_AF-A2F4G1-F1
#
_entry.id   AF-A2F4G1-F1
#
_cell.length_a   1.000
_cell.length_b   1.000
_cell.length_c   1.000
_cell.angle_alpha   90.00
_cell.angle_beta   90.00
_cell.angle_gamma   90.00
#
_symmetry.space_group_name_H-M   'P 1'
#
loop_
_entity.id
_entity.type
_entity.pdbx_description
1 polymer ?
#
loop_
_entity_poly.entity_id
_entity_poly.type
_entity_poly.pdbx_seq_one_letter_code
_entity_poly.pdbx_strand_id
1 'polypeptide(L)'
;MDSAYELDTLIRDKMAKYMKELTRFSIVFFFIFLTCGIWHAFLAINLNNSMFKLIAGDFMRNISWSICGLSFGSLFVIILLLMALYYSGFTFRIHLLITILCIAAIFSNIGLTIASLFFSALHTKDHLQNKIEDLIQNNSTNPIVSEWMKGYSCTNVTNCRPDAEFFIRFRCDGEAIACGILLFIMLTSICGITAAVIKMGLLKRPQGDSRVQYDPLDPK
;
A
#
# COMPACT_ATOMS: atom_id res chain seq x y z
N MET A 1 -24.54 44.84 1.30
CA MET A 1 -24.08 43.52 1.80
C MET A 1 -23.44 42.86 0.62
N ASP A 2 -22.11 42.83 0.64
CA ASP A 2 -21.30 42.94 -0.57
C ASP A 2 -21.08 41.59 -1.24
N SER A 3 -21.23 41.55 -2.56
CA SER A 3 -20.98 40.39 -3.43
C SER A 3 -19.59 39.77 -3.21
N ALA A 4 -18.62 40.55 -2.72
CA ALA A 4 -17.30 40.09 -2.32
C ALA A 4 -17.32 39.16 -1.09
N TYR A 5 -18.17 39.44 -0.10
CA TYR A 5 -18.33 38.61 1.09
C TYR A 5 -19.01 37.27 0.74
N GLU A 6 -20.02 37.29 -0.14
CA GLU A 6 -20.67 36.06 -0.63
C GLU A 6 -19.72 35.19 -1.47
N LEU A 7 -18.82 35.80 -2.25
CA LEU A 7 -17.82 35.06 -3.02
C LEU A 7 -16.75 34.42 -2.11
N ASP A 8 -16.28 35.14 -1.08
CA ASP A 8 -15.28 34.62 -0.13
C ASP A 8 -15.83 33.44 0.68
N THR A 9 -17.07 33.55 1.19
CA THR A 9 -17.71 32.46 1.93
C THR A 9 -17.91 31.22 1.04
N LEU A 10 -18.34 31.39 -0.21
CA LEU A 10 -18.50 30.30 -1.16
C LEU A 10 -17.17 29.60 -1.51
N ILE A 11 -16.08 30.36 -1.66
CA ILE A 11 -14.74 29.79 -1.90
C ILE A 11 -14.26 29.01 -0.68
N ARG A 12 -14.45 29.57 0.52
CA ARG A 12 -14.09 28.95 1.79
C ARG A 12 -14.84 27.63 2.02
N ASP A 13 -16.14 27.61 1.76
CA ASP A 13 -16.97 26.40 1.88
C ASP A 13 -16.56 25.31 0.88
N LYS A 14 -16.26 25.69 -0.37
CA LYS A 14 -15.72 24.75 -1.37
C LYS A 14 -14.37 24.20 -0.95
N MET A 15 -13.48 25.05 -0.44
CA MET A 15 -12.15 24.63 0.01
C MET A 15 -12.24 23.70 1.24
N ALA A 16 -13.12 24.00 2.19
CA ALA A 16 -13.40 23.14 3.33
C ALA A 16 -13.95 21.77 2.90
N LYS A 17 -14.85 21.75 1.91
CA LYS A 17 -15.35 20.50 1.32
C LYS A 17 -14.22 19.66 0.71
N TYR A 18 -13.36 20.26 -0.10
CA TYR A 18 -12.25 19.55 -0.73
C TYR A 18 -11.22 19.08 0.29
N MET A 19 -10.92 19.88 1.32
CA MET A 19 -10.05 19.46 2.43
C MET A 19 -10.62 18.24 3.15
N LYS A 20 -11.94 18.21 3.40
CA LYS A 20 -12.61 17.05 3.99
C LYS A 20 -12.53 15.81 3.10
N GLU A 21 -12.70 15.96 1.78
CA GLU A 21 -12.52 14.88 0.81
C GLU A 21 -11.07 14.36 0.83
N LEU A 22 -10.08 15.26 0.81
CA LEU A 22 -8.66 14.92 0.89
C LEU A 22 -8.35 14.12 2.15
N THR A 23 -8.78 14.60 3.33
CA THR A 23 -8.59 13.90 4.61
C THR A 23 -9.21 12.51 4.58
N ARG A 24 -10.43 12.36 4.03
CA ARG A 24 -11.10 11.06 3.93
C ARG A 24 -10.30 10.08 3.08
N PHE A 25 -9.84 10.49 1.89
CA PHE A 25 -9.05 9.62 1.04
C PHE A 25 -7.67 9.32 1.62
N SER A 26 -7.03 10.27 2.32
CA SER A 26 -5.77 10.03 3.03
C SER A 26 -5.91 9.02 4.16
N ILE A 27 -7.00 9.05 4.92
CA ILE A 27 -7.29 8.05 5.97
C ILE A 27 -7.48 6.66 5.35
N VAL A 28 -8.25 6.57 4.26
CA VAL A 28 -8.43 5.31 3.52
C VAL A 28 -7.06 4.80 3.02
N PHE A 29 -6.23 5.68 2.48
CA PHE A 29 -4.88 5.36 2.05
C PHE A 29 -4.01 4.81 3.19
N PHE A 30 -4.08 5.43 4.37
CA PHE A 30 -3.38 4.95 5.56
C PHE A 30 -3.76 3.51 5.91
N PHE A 31 -5.06 3.20 5.94
CA PHE A 31 -5.52 1.85 6.26
C PHE A 31 -5.11 0.82 5.20
N ILE A 32 -5.11 1.18 3.91
CA ILE A 32 -4.65 0.28 2.83
C ILE A 32 -3.18 -0.09 3.02
N PHE A 33 -2.32 0.89 3.27
CA PHE A 33 -0.90 0.62 3.45
C PHE A 33 -0.63 -0.19 4.72
N LEU A 34 -1.39 0.04 5.79
CA LEU A 34 -1.31 -0.75 7.01
C LEU A 34 -1.72 -2.21 6.78
N THR A 35 -2.88 -2.45 6.18
CA THR A 35 -3.37 -3.82 5.91
C THR A 35 -2.49 -4.54 4.89
N CYS A 36 -2.00 -3.83 3.86
CA CYS A 36 -1.04 -4.36 2.89
C CYS A 36 0.26 -4.81 3.58
N GLY A 37 0.82 -3.97 4.47
CA GLY A 37 2.02 -4.29 5.24
C GLY A 37 1.85 -5.51 6.14
N ILE A 38 0.74 -5.58 6.88
CA ILE A 38 0.42 -6.72 7.77
C ILE A 38 0.26 -8.00 6.96
N TRP A 39 -0.49 -7.96 5.86
CA TRP A 39 -0.73 -9.12 5.00
C TRP A 39 0.58 -9.67 4.43
N HIS A 40 1.42 -8.80 3.86
CA HIS A 40 2.70 -9.22 3.30
C HIS A 40 3.73 -9.63 4.34
N ALA A 41 3.66 -9.09 5.57
CA ALA A 41 4.46 -9.58 6.69
C ALA A 41 4.04 -11.02 7.07
N PHE A 42 2.74 -11.28 7.22
CA PHE A 42 2.22 -12.62 7.49
C PHE A 42 2.62 -13.61 6.39
N LEU A 43 2.50 -13.19 5.13
CA LEU A 43 2.89 -14.00 4.00
C LEU A 43 4.41 -14.29 3.97
N ALA A 44 5.24 -13.26 4.21
CA ALA A 44 6.69 -13.41 4.23
C ALA A 44 7.17 -14.36 5.33
N ILE A 45 6.51 -14.35 6.50
CA ILE A 45 6.77 -15.31 7.59
C ILE A 45 6.47 -16.74 7.12
N ASN A 46 5.33 -16.96 6.49
CA ASN A 46 4.96 -18.28 5.96
C ASN A 46 5.91 -18.75 4.84
N LEU A 47 6.32 -17.85 3.95
CA LEU A 47 7.29 -18.13 2.88
C LEU A 47 8.72 -18.33 3.40
N ASN A 48 9.02 -17.93 4.65
CA ASN A 48 10.31 -18.17 5.26
C ASN A 48 10.46 -19.57 5.85
N ASN A 49 9.42 -20.41 5.80
CA ASN A 49 9.53 -21.82 6.15
C ASN A 49 10.39 -22.56 5.11
N SER A 50 11.34 -23.36 5.61
CA SER A 50 12.37 -24.07 4.84
C SER A 50 11.81 -24.91 3.68
N MET A 51 10.64 -25.53 3.87
CA MET A 51 9.98 -26.30 2.80
C MET A 51 9.57 -25.40 1.63
N PHE A 52 9.03 -24.22 1.91
CA PHE A 52 8.59 -23.29 0.86
C PHE A 52 9.73 -22.58 0.19
N LYS A 53 10.81 -22.30 0.93
CA LYS A 53 12.06 -21.84 0.35
C LYS A 53 12.60 -22.84 -0.69
N LEU A 54 12.45 -24.14 -0.44
CA LEU A 54 12.83 -25.21 -1.37
C LEU A 54 11.95 -25.22 -2.64
N ILE A 55 10.64 -24.97 -2.50
CA ILE A 55 9.67 -25.09 -3.59
C ILE A 55 9.61 -23.81 -4.45
N ALA A 56 9.40 -22.67 -3.80
CA ALA A 56 9.10 -21.37 -4.41
C ALA A 56 10.34 -20.47 -4.55
N GLY A 57 11.44 -20.81 -3.88
CA GLY A 57 12.67 -20.04 -3.89
C GLY A 57 12.64 -18.76 -3.04
N ASP A 58 13.79 -18.10 -2.94
CA ASP A 58 13.96 -16.86 -2.17
C ASP A 58 13.23 -15.65 -2.76
N PHE A 59 12.96 -15.69 -4.06
CA PHE A 59 12.46 -14.55 -4.81
C PHE A 59 11.08 -14.09 -4.32
N MET A 60 10.14 -15.02 -4.11
CA MET A 60 8.79 -14.70 -3.61
C MET A 60 8.82 -14.07 -2.22
N ARG A 61 9.64 -14.65 -1.34
CA ARG A 61 9.82 -14.13 0.02
C ARG A 61 10.39 -12.71 -0.01
N ASN A 62 11.35 -12.44 -0.89
CA ASN A 62 11.96 -11.13 -1.02
C ASN A 62 10.98 -10.08 -1.56
N ILE A 63 10.09 -10.47 -2.50
CA ILE A 63 8.99 -9.60 -2.95
C ILE A 63 8.09 -9.25 -1.77
N SER A 64 7.62 -10.23 -1.00
CA SER A 64 6.73 -9.97 0.15
C SER A 64 7.38 -9.09 1.21
N TRP A 65 8.67 -9.30 1.54
CA TRP A 65 9.42 -8.42 2.43
C TRP A 65 9.56 -7.00 1.87
N SER A 66 9.79 -6.85 0.57
CA SER A 66 9.92 -5.54 -0.07
C SER A 66 8.58 -4.79 -0.04
N ILE A 67 7.47 -5.46 -0.32
CA ILE A 67 6.12 -4.87 -0.24
C ILE A 67 5.81 -4.46 1.21
N CYS A 68 6.13 -5.32 2.18
CA CYS A 68 5.98 -5.03 3.60
C CYS A 68 6.79 -3.78 4.01
N GLY A 69 8.08 -3.74 3.66
CA GLY A 69 8.97 -2.63 3.97
C GLY A 69 8.54 -1.32 3.30
N LEU A 70 8.15 -1.36 2.03
CA LEU A 70 7.61 -0.19 1.34
C LEU A 70 6.27 0.26 1.92
N SER A 71 5.43 -0.66 2.36
CA SER A 71 4.12 -0.31 2.92
C SER A 71 4.26 0.44 4.24
N PHE A 72 5.03 -0.11 5.19
CA PHE A 72 5.31 0.57 6.46
C PHE A 72 6.19 1.81 6.29
N GLY A 73 7.17 1.77 5.38
CA GLY A 73 7.99 2.91 5.02
C GLY A 73 7.15 4.07 4.48
N SER A 74 6.17 3.79 3.60
CA SER A 74 5.26 4.80 3.07
C SER A 74 4.39 5.42 4.17
N LEU A 75 3.90 4.62 5.13
CA LEU A 75 3.16 5.15 6.29
C LEU A 75 4.03 6.13 7.09
N PHE A 76 5.27 5.75 7.36
CA PHE A 76 6.22 6.59 8.09
C PHE A 76 6.49 7.90 7.34
N VAL A 77 6.72 7.85 6.03
CA VAL A 77 6.96 9.05 5.20
C VAL A 77 5.72 9.94 5.15
N ILE A 78 4.50 9.38 5.09
CA ILE A 78 3.25 10.14 5.14
C ILE A 78 3.10 10.87 6.49
N ILE A 79 3.38 10.18 7.60
CA ILE A 79 3.34 10.81 8.94
C ILE A 79 4.37 11.94 9.02
N LEU A 80 5.60 11.71 8.53
CA LEU A 80 6.62 12.75 8.47
C LEU A 80 6.19 13.94 7.61
N LEU A 81 5.54 13.72 6.47
CA LEU A 81 5.00 14.79 5.63
C LEU A 81 3.96 15.63 6.37
N LEU A 82 3.02 14.98 7.07
CA LEU A 82 1.98 15.66 7.85
C LEU A 82 2.58 16.47 9.00
N MET A 83 3.56 15.90 9.71
CA MET A 83 4.28 16.60 10.77
C MET A 83 5.09 17.78 10.21
N ALA A 84 5.77 17.61 9.07
CA ALA A 84 6.49 18.70 8.40
C ALA A 84 5.54 19.82 7.99
N LEU A 85 4.37 19.51 7.42
CA LEU A 85 3.35 20.49 7.07
C LEU A 85 2.81 21.23 8.28
N TYR A 86 2.67 20.55 9.42
CA TYR A 86 2.18 21.14 10.66
C TYR A 86 3.21 22.08 11.32
N TYR A 87 4.45 21.64 11.47
CA TYR A 87 5.49 22.40 12.18
C TYR A 87 6.24 23.40 11.29
N SER A 88 6.37 23.13 9.99
CA SER A 88 7.16 23.93 9.06
C SER A 88 6.27 24.51 7.97
N GLY A 89 5.55 25.58 8.28
CA GLY A 89 4.73 26.30 7.30
C GLY A 89 5.48 26.88 6.08
N PHE A 90 6.81 26.76 5.99
CA PHE A 90 7.62 27.47 5.00
C PHE A 90 8.71 26.67 4.25
N THR A 91 9.00 25.41 4.59
CA THR A 91 10.14 24.69 3.97
C THR A 91 9.72 23.93 2.70
N PHE A 92 9.32 24.67 1.66
CA PHE A 92 8.82 24.11 0.38
C PHE A 92 9.69 22.98 -0.19
N ARG A 93 11.02 23.09 -0.08
CA ARG A 93 11.98 22.08 -0.57
C ARG A 93 11.84 20.72 0.13
N ILE A 94 11.64 20.71 1.44
CA ILE A 94 11.47 19.47 2.22
C ILE A 94 10.14 18.82 1.85
N HIS A 95 9.07 19.61 1.75
CA HIS A 95 7.76 19.12 1.32
C HIS A 95 7.79 18.50 -0.07
N LEU A 96 8.46 19.14 -1.02
CA LEU A 96 8.61 18.62 -2.37
C LEU A 96 9.38 17.30 -2.39
N LEU A 97 10.51 17.21 -1.67
CA LEU A 97 11.31 15.99 -1.58
C LEU A 97 10.51 14.82 -0.98
N ILE A 98 9.83 15.06 0.14
CA ILE A 98 9.00 14.04 0.80
C ILE A 98 7.84 13.62 -0.11
N THR A 99 7.25 14.55 -0.87
CA THR A 99 6.19 14.26 -1.83
C THR A 99 6.68 13.35 -2.96
N ILE A 100 7.85 13.64 -3.53
CA ILE A 100 8.46 12.80 -4.58
C ILE A 100 8.74 11.39 -4.05
N LEU A 101 9.27 11.28 -2.82
CA LEU A 101 9.52 9.99 -2.18
C LEU A 101 8.22 9.21 -1.94
N CYS A 102 7.15 9.87 -1.48
CA CYS A 102 5.82 9.25 -1.36
C CYS A 102 5.32 8.70 -2.69
N ILE A 103 5.39 9.50 -3.76
CA ILE A 103 4.93 9.09 -5.09
C ILE A 103 5.73 7.89 -5.59
N ALA A 104 7.06 7.93 -5.48
CA ALA A 104 7.93 6.82 -5.87
C ALA A 104 7.59 5.54 -5.08
N ALA A 105 7.41 5.66 -3.77
CA ALA A 105 7.06 4.52 -2.91
C ALA A 105 5.71 3.89 -3.29
N ILE A 106 4.70 4.71 -3.61
CA ILE A 106 3.38 4.24 -4.06
C ILE A 106 3.52 3.46 -5.37
N PHE A 107 4.22 4.00 -6.37
CA PHE A 107 4.41 3.33 -7.65
C PHE A 107 5.23 2.04 -7.53
N SER A 108 6.27 2.04 -6.69
CA SER A 108 7.02 0.82 -6.38
C SER A 108 6.13 -0.23 -5.72
N ASN A 109 5.25 0.16 -4.80
CA ASN A 109 4.33 -0.76 -4.14
C ASN A 109 3.32 -1.37 -5.13
N ILE A 110 2.76 -0.55 -6.04
CA ILE A 110 1.88 -1.02 -7.12
C ILE A 110 2.62 -2.01 -8.02
N GLY A 111 3.84 -1.67 -8.47
CA GLY A 111 4.63 -2.54 -9.34
C GLY A 111 4.95 -3.90 -8.70
N LEU A 112 5.34 -3.90 -7.43
CA LEU A 112 5.60 -5.15 -6.70
C LEU A 112 4.33 -5.95 -6.42
N THR A 113 3.21 -5.29 -6.14
CA THR A 113 1.92 -5.96 -5.95
C THR A 113 1.47 -6.65 -7.24
N ILE A 114 1.63 -5.99 -8.39
CA ILE A 114 1.39 -6.60 -9.71
C ILE A 114 2.33 -7.78 -9.94
N ALA A 115 3.63 -7.65 -9.62
CA ALA A 115 4.55 -8.77 -9.71
C ALA A 115 4.10 -9.95 -8.83
N SER A 116 3.70 -9.70 -7.57
CA SER A 116 3.18 -10.74 -6.67
C SER A 116 1.93 -11.42 -7.22
N LEU A 117 1.02 -10.67 -7.87
CA LEU A 117 -0.16 -11.21 -8.56
C LEU A 117 0.23 -12.13 -9.72
N PHE A 118 1.19 -11.74 -10.57
CA PHE A 118 1.69 -12.59 -11.65
C PHE A 118 2.22 -13.92 -11.12
N PHE A 119 2.94 -13.90 -10.01
CA PHE A 119 3.46 -15.12 -9.41
C PHE A 119 2.42 -15.93 -8.62
N SER A 120 1.26 -15.36 -8.35
CA SER A 120 0.14 -16.05 -7.69
C SER A 120 -0.87 -16.64 -8.69
N ALA A 121 -0.60 -16.51 -10.00
CA ALA A 121 -1.47 -16.97 -11.07
C ALA A 121 -1.63 -18.51 -11.10
N LEU A 122 -2.69 -18.97 -11.78
CA LEU A 122 -3.11 -20.37 -11.87
C LEU A 122 -1.99 -21.32 -12.32
N HIS A 123 -1.16 -20.91 -13.28
CA HIS A 123 -0.01 -21.71 -13.73
C HIS A 123 1.01 -21.99 -12.61
N THR A 124 1.19 -21.05 -11.68
CA THR A 124 2.06 -21.26 -10.52
C THR A 124 1.44 -22.21 -9.51
N LYS A 125 0.11 -22.25 -9.41
CA LYS A 125 -0.63 -23.16 -8.52
C LYS A 125 -0.34 -24.62 -8.86
N ASP A 126 -0.52 -24.97 -10.13
CA ASP A 126 -0.26 -26.33 -10.62
C ASP A 126 1.22 -26.68 -10.49
N HIS A 127 2.11 -25.73 -10.76
CA HIS A 127 3.54 -25.94 -10.59
C HIS A 127 3.94 -26.22 -9.14
N LEU A 128 3.43 -25.43 -8.18
CA LEU A 128 3.67 -25.61 -6.75
C LEU A 128 3.15 -26.96 -6.26
N GLN A 129 1.94 -27.34 -6.71
CA GLN A 129 1.34 -28.62 -6.35
C GLN A 129 2.21 -29.79 -6.84
N ASN A 130 2.59 -29.79 -8.12
CA ASN A 130 3.43 -30.84 -8.68
C ASN A 130 4.79 -30.94 -7.99
N LYS A 131 5.41 -29.81 -7.63
CA LYS A 131 6.67 -29.81 -6.88
C LYS A 131 6.52 -30.37 -5.47
N ILE A 132 5.42 -30.07 -4.78
CA ILE A 132 5.17 -30.62 -3.44
C ILE A 132 4.95 -32.12 -3.51
N GLU A 133 4.13 -32.59 -4.46
CA GLU A 133 3.90 -34.02 -4.66
C GLU A 133 5.20 -34.77 -5.01
N ASP A 134 6.03 -34.21 -5.91
CA ASP A 134 7.33 -34.77 -6.28
C ASP A 134 8.30 -34.83 -5.09
N LEU A 135 8.39 -33.77 -4.28
CA LEU A 135 9.24 -33.75 -3.09
C LEU A 135 8.83 -34.80 -2.06
N ILE A 136 7.52 -35.02 -1.88
CA ILE A 136 7.00 -36.02 -0.95
C ILE A 136 7.23 -37.44 -1.48
N GLN A 137 7.08 -37.68 -2.79
CA GLN A 137 7.28 -39.02 -3.38
C GLN A 137 8.76 -39.39 -3.48
N ASN A 138 9.58 -38.48 -3.98
CA ASN A 138 10.94 -38.80 -4.43
C ASN A 138 12.03 -38.30 -3.47
N ASN A 139 11.70 -37.40 -2.54
CA ASN A 139 12.66 -36.76 -1.62
C ASN A 139 12.19 -36.73 -0.16
N SER A 140 11.37 -37.69 0.27
CA SER A 140 10.87 -37.79 1.66
C SER A 140 11.97 -37.96 2.72
N THR A 141 13.16 -38.42 2.32
CA THR A 141 14.34 -38.56 3.18
C THR A 141 15.08 -37.23 3.40
N ASN A 142 14.76 -36.18 2.64
CA ASN A 142 15.31 -34.85 2.87
C ASN A 142 14.84 -34.36 4.26
N PRO A 143 15.75 -33.89 5.13
CA PRO A 143 15.42 -33.48 6.49
C PRO A 143 14.34 -32.39 6.54
N ILE A 144 14.35 -31.46 5.57
CA ILE A 144 13.36 -30.37 5.49
C ILE A 144 11.97 -30.92 5.17
N VAL A 145 11.90 -31.86 4.22
CA VAL A 145 10.63 -32.49 3.80
C VAL A 145 10.09 -33.36 4.95
N SER A 146 10.95 -34.15 5.58
CA SER A 146 10.59 -34.99 6.72
C SER A 146 10.11 -34.19 7.94
N GLU A 147 10.76 -33.06 8.24
CA GLU A 147 10.35 -32.16 9.33
C GLU A 147 8.99 -31.51 9.04
N TRP A 148 8.78 -31.04 7.80
CA TRP A 148 7.50 -30.51 7.36
C TRP A 148 6.39 -31.56 7.48
N MET A 149 6.62 -32.77 6.96
CA MET A 149 5.68 -33.89 7.05
C MET A 149 5.32 -34.25 8.49
N LYS A 150 6.30 -34.25 9.41
CA LYS A 150 6.07 -34.44 10.86
C LYS A 150 5.24 -33.30 11.46
N GLY A 151 5.51 -32.05 11.08
CA GLY A 151 4.77 -30.87 11.55
C GLY A 151 3.27 -30.93 11.19
N TYR A 152 2.93 -31.53 10.05
CA TYR A 152 1.56 -31.74 9.60
C TYR A 152 1.02 -33.16 9.85
N SER A 153 1.75 -33.99 10.60
CA SER A 153 1.36 -35.38 10.90
C SER A 153 1.00 -36.22 9.66
N CYS A 154 1.68 -35.99 8.54
CA CYS A 154 1.43 -36.66 7.28
C CYS A 154 2.66 -37.48 6.82
N THR A 155 2.45 -38.59 6.11
CA THR A 155 3.53 -39.57 5.80
C THR A 155 3.62 -39.95 4.33
N ASN A 156 2.63 -39.60 3.52
CA ASN A 156 2.57 -39.89 2.10
C ASN A 156 1.79 -38.79 1.37
N VAL A 157 1.84 -38.77 0.03
CA VAL A 157 1.16 -37.74 -0.77
C VAL A 157 -0.33 -37.65 -0.47
N THR A 158 -1.00 -38.80 -0.35
CA THR A 158 -2.46 -38.85 -0.13
C THR A 158 -2.86 -38.13 1.15
N ASN A 159 -2.10 -38.34 2.23
CA ASN A 159 -2.38 -37.74 3.54
C ASN A 159 -1.84 -36.32 3.67
N CYS A 160 -0.77 -35.95 2.94
CA CYS A 160 -0.23 -34.59 2.93
C CYS A 160 -0.95 -33.64 1.95
N ARG A 161 -1.73 -34.18 1.00
CA ARG A 161 -2.41 -33.39 -0.03
C ARG A 161 -3.35 -32.32 0.54
N PRO A 162 -4.19 -32.57 1.57
CA PRO A 162 -5.06 -31.55 2.13
C PRO A 162 -4.29 -30.35 2.68
N ASP A 163 -3.20 -30.58 3.40
CA ASP A 163 -2.36 -29.51 3.96
C ASP A 163 -1.61 -28.73 2.88
N ALA A 164 -1.09 -29.46 1.88
CA ALA A 164 -0.46 -28.86 0.70
C ALA A 164 -1.45 -27.98 -0.08
N GLU A 165 -2.66 -28.49 -0.38
CA GLU A 165 -3.70 -27.74 -1.08
C GLU A 165 -4.16 -26.51 -0.29
N PHE A 166 -4.37 -26.65 1.02
CA PHE A 166 -4.75 -25.52 1.87
C PHE A 166 -3.70 -24.40 1.78
N PHE A 167 -2.42 -24.76 1.88
CA PHE A 167 -1.35 -23.80 1.78
C PHE A 167 -1.27 -23.14 0.41
N ILE A 168 -1.34 -23.94 -0.67
CA ILE A 168 -1.29 -23.42 -2.03
C ILE A 168 -2.47 -22.47 -2.29
N ARG A 169 -3.68 -22.82 -1.86
CA ARG A 169 -4.86 -21.94 -1.98
C ARG A 169 -4.70 -20.67 -1.17
N PHE A 170 -4.22 -20.78 0.07
CA PHE A 170 -3.93 -19.61 0.90
C PHE A 170 -2.93 -18.67 0.21
N ARG A 171 -1.87 -19.23 -0.38
CA ARG A 171 -0.82 -18.45 -1.07
C ARG A 171 -1.29 -17.84 -2.39
N CYS A 172 -1.93 -18.62 -3.26
CA CYS A 172 -2.28 -18.19 -4.61
C CYS A 172 -3.61 -17.46 -4.62
N ASP A 173 -4.67 -18.11 -4.15
CA ASP A 173 -6.03 -17.55 -4.21
C ASP A 173 -6.18 -16.43 -3.18
N GLY A 174 -5.67 -16.62 -1.96
CA GLY A 174 -5.69 -15.62 -0.90
C GLY A 174 -4.92 -14.36 -1.26
N GLU A 175 -3.69 -14.50 -1.78
CA GLU A 175 -2.92 -13.35 -2.28
C GLU A 175 -3.61 -12.66 -3.44
N ALA A 176 -4.10 -13.42 -4.43
CA ALA A 176 -4.73 -12.84 -5.60
C ALA A 176 -5.93 -11.95 -5.22
N ILE A 177 -6.76 -12.43 -4.28
CA ILE A 177 -7.90 -11.68 -3.75
C ILE A 177 -7.42 -10.47 -2.95
N ALA A 178 -6.50 -10.66 -2.01
CA ALA A 178 -6.00 -9.58 -1.15
C ALA A 178 -5.34 -8.46 -1.96
N CYS A 179 -4.39 -8.81 -2.83
CA CYS A 179 -3.70 -7.86 -3.70
C CYS A 179 -4.64 -7.21 -4.71
N GLY A 180 -5.61 -7.95 -5.26
CA GLY A 180 -6.63 -7.39 -6.16
C GLY A 180 -7.50 -6.34 -5.48
N ILE A 181 -8.01 -6.62 -4.29
CA ILE A 181 -8.80 -5.67 -3.48
C ILE A 181 -7.95 -4.46 -3.11
N LEU A 182 -6.74 -4.67 -2.59
CA LEU A 182 -5.85 -3.59 -2.16
C LEU A 182 -5.48 -2.66 -3.32
N LEU A 183 -5.15 -3.22 -4.49
CA LEU A 183 -4.80 -2.45 -5.68
C LEU A 183 -6.00 -1.64 -6.19
N PHE A 184 -7.20 -2.22 -6.21
CA PHE A 184 -8.41 -1.50 -6.60
C PHE A 184 -8.71 -0.30 -5.68
N ILE A 185 -8.66 -0.50 -4.36
CA ILE A 185 -8.91 0.58 -3.39
C ILE A 185 -7.78 1.62 -3.46
N MET A 186 -6.53 1.21 -3.67
CA MET A 186 -5.38 2.11 -3.81
C MET A 186 -5.54 3.02 -5.04
N LEU A 187 -5.85 2.46 -6.21
CA LEU A 187 -6.08 3.22 -7.44
C LEU A 187 -7.26 4.19 -7.29
N THR A 188 -8.37 3.73 -6.68
CA THR A 188 -9.55 4.57 -6.41
C THR A 188 -9.20 5.75 -5.52
N SER A 189 -8.36 5.52 -4.50
CA SER A 189 -7.91 6.56 -3.57
C SER A 189 -6.98 7.56 -4.24
N ILE A 190 -6.06 7.10 -5.09
CA ILE A 190 -5.18 7.98 -5.89
C ILE A 190 -6.02 8.88 -6.80
N CYS A 191 -7.01 8.31 -7.50
CA CYS A 191 -7.93 9.08 -8.33
C CYS A 191 -8.72 10.12 -7.52
N GLY A 192 -9.21 9.74 -6.33
CA GLY A 192 -9.93 10.63 -5.42
C GLY A 192 -9.08 11.81 -4.92
N ILE A 193 -7.86 11.53 -4.46
CA ILE A 193 -6.89 12.56 -4.03
C ILE A 193 -6.55 13.49 -5.19
N THR A 194 -6.24 12.93 -6.36
CA THR A 194 -5.89 13.70 -7.57
C THR A 194 -7.03 14.64 -7.96
N ALA A 195 -8.27 14.13 -7.99
CA ALA A 195 -9.44 14.95 -8.30
C ALA A 195 -9.67 16.07 -7.29
N ALA A 196 -9.48 15.80 -5.98
CA ALA A 196 -9.61 16.82 -4.93
C ALA A 196 -8.54 17.91 -5.08
N VAL A 197 -7.28 17.52 -5.33
CA VAL A 197 -6.16 18.46 -5.53
C VAL A 197 -6.38 19.33 -6.76
N ILE A 198 -6.79 18.76 -7.90
CA ILE A 198 -7.10 19.52 -9.11
C ILE A 198 -8.21 20.54 -8.84
N LYS A 199 -9.30 20.12 -8.19
CA LYS A 199 -10.41 21.03 -7.85
C LYS A 199 -9.98 22.15 -6.91
N MET A 200 -9.13 21.87 -5.92
CA MET A 200 -8.55 22.91 -5.06
C MET A 200 -7.67 23.89 -5.85
N GLY A 201 -6.85 23.39 -6.79
CA GLY A 201 -6.00 24.23 -7.63
C GLY A 201 -6.78 25.12 -8.61
N LEU A 202 -7.96 24.68 -9.04
CA LEU A 202 -8.84 25.45 -9.93
C LEU A 202 -9.64 26.54 -9.19
N LEU A 203 -9.71 26.51 -7.86
CA LEU A 203 -10.29 27.63 -7.09
C LEU A 203 -9.33 28.83 -7.21
N LYS A 204 -9.67 29.79 -8.07
CA LYS A 204 -9.00 31.09 -8.08
C LYS A 204 -9.10 31.67 -6.67
N ARG A 205 -7.96 31.89 -6.01
CA ARG A 205 -7.94 32.71 -4.79
C ARG A 205 -8.54 34.07 -5.18
N PRO A 206 -9.49 34.62 -4.41
CA PRO A 206 -9.90 35.99 -4.63
C PRO A 206 -8.61 36.80 -4.56
N GLN A 207 -8.28 37.51 -5.63
CA GLN A 207 -7.21 38.49 -5.58
C GLN A 207 -7.69 39.49 -4.54
N GLY A 208 -7.13 39.39 -3.33
CA GLY A 208 -7.26 40.45 -2.35
C GLY A 208 -6.84 41.71 -3.07
N ASP A 209 -7.76 42.66 -3.19
CA ASP A 209 -7.49 43.96 -3.73
C ASP A 209 -6.23 44.47 -3.03
N SER A 210 -5.14 44.64 -3.76
CA SER A 210 -3.85 45.16 -3.25
C SER A 210 -3.95 46.64 -2.87
N ARG A 211 -5.14 47.09 -2.42
CA ARG A 211 -5.51 48.45 -2.05
C ARG A 211 -6.13 48.49 -0.66
N VAL A 212 -5.51 47.80 0.29
CA VAL A 212 -5.42 48.36 1.64
C VAL A 212 -3.95 48.64 1.88
N GLN A 213 -3.51 49.72 1.24
CA GLN A 213 -2.31 50.44 1.66
C GLN A 213 -2.61 50.85 3.11
N TYR A 214 -2.05 50.13 4.07
CA TYR A 214 -1.96 50.64 5.44
C TYR A 214 -1.16 51.93 5.34
N ASP A 215 -1.85 53.07 5.43
CA ASP A 215 -1.21 54.36 5.62
C ASP A 215 -0.64 54.34 7.04
N PRO A 216 0.68 54.32 7.23
CA PRO A 216 1.28 54.24 8.55
C PRO A 216 1.34 55.63 9.17
N LEU A 217 0.22 56.36 9.23
CA LEU A 217 0.16 57.69 9.83
C LEU A 217 -1.24 57.97 10.41
N ASP A 218 -1.52 57.45 11.60
CA ASP A 218 -2.28 58.22 12.59
C ASP A 218 -1.84 57.86 14.01
N PRO A 219 -0.88 58.61 14.60
CA PRO A 219 -0.71 58.63 16.03
C PRO A 219 -1.72 59.61 16.64
N LYS A 220 -2.74 59.08 17.31
CA LYS A 220 -3.50 59.80 18.34
C LYS A 220 -3.60 58.98 19.59
#